data_AF-A0A838EDZ7-F1
#
_entry.id   AF-A0A838EDZ7-F1
#
_cell.length_a   1.000
_cell.length_b   1.000
_cell.length_c   1.000
_cell.angle_alpha   90.00
_cell.angle_beta   90.00
_cell.angle_gamma   90.00
#
_symmetry.space_group_name_H-M   'P 1'
#
loop_
_entity.id
_entity.type
_entity.pdbx_description
1 polymer ?
#
loop_
_entity_poly.entity_id
_entity_poly.type
_entity_poly.pdbx_seq_one_letter_code
_entity_poly.pdbx_strand_id
1 'polypeptide(L)'
;MSGAAEGRHHERTARPLDAAAVSRVVAASLDDPSWDDLDRIRVVREFVRVVQDEAGGPADVAVLLEQEPPATGHRGWDALFGGLAEWVASSRGIDPPGWAYAEGRFADRFFFPQRTGFGKASALANAPAAFRRRGVFVDPLALESDGVSL
;
A
#
# COMPACT_ATOMS: atom_id res chain seq x y z
N MET A 1 -46.07 24.93 -18.11
CA MET A 1 -44.74 24.97 -18.75
C MET A 1 -43.72 24.99 -17.62
N SER A 2 -43.35 23.83 -17.06
CA SER A 2 -42.29 22.91 -17.51
C SER A 2 -40.91 23.58 -17.53
N GLY A 3 -39.99 23.04 -16.72
CA GLY A 3 -38.60 23.45 -16.66
C GLY A 3 -37.88 22.95 -15.40
N ALA A 4 -37.91 21.64 -15.17
CA ALA A 4 -36.99 20.97 -14.25
C ALA A 4 -35.56 20.98 -14.83
N ALA A 5 -34.58 21.11 -13.94
CA ALA A 5 -33.17 20.72 -14.13
C ALA A 5 -32.56 20.72 -12.71
N GLU A 6 -32.82 19.71 -11.88
CA GLU A 6 -32.37 18.32 -12.00
C GLU A 6 -30.85 18.22 -12.21
N GLY A 7 -30.18 17.90 -11.09
CA GLY A 7 -29.13 16.89 -11.02
C GLY A 7 -27.93 17.05 -11.93
N ARG A 8 -26.83 17.54 -11.36
CA ARG A 8 -25.50 17.03 -11.72
C ARG A 8 -24.67 16.83 -10.46
N HIS A 9 -25.05 15.82 -9.67
CA HIS A 9 -24.06 15.04 -8.94
C HIS A 9 -23.11 14.48 -10.00
N HIS A 10 -21.96 15.13 -10.18
CA HIS A 10 -20.83 14.46 -10.81
C HIS A 10 -20.35 13.46 -9.79
N GLU A 11 -20.95 12.27 -9.85
CA GLU A 11 -20.37 11.05 -9.34
C GLU A 11 -19.04 10.89 -10.08
N ARG A 12 -17.98 11.51 -9.55
CA ARG A 12 -16.62 11.11 -9.84
C ARG A 12 -16.54 9.69 -9.31
N THR A 13 -16.83 8.71 -10.16
CA THR A 13 -16.30 7.37 -10.03
C THR A 13 -14.78 7.48 -10.20
N ALA A 14 -14.12 8.07 -9.21
CA ALA A 14 -12.69 7.94 -9.03
C ALA A 14 -12.48 6.44 -8.84
N ARG A 15 -11.77 5.81 -9.78
CA ARG A 15 -11.38 4.41 -9.63
C ARG A 15 -10.72 4.27 -8.26
N PRO A 16 -11.17 3.34 -7.39
CA PRO A 16 -10.57 3.19 -6.08
C PRO A 16 -9.08 2.92 -6.26
N LEU A 17 -8.27 3.48 -5.36
CA LEU A 17 -6.83 3.28 -5.37
C LEU A 17 -6.55 1.79 -5.08
N ASP A 18 -6.32 1.01 -6.13
CA ASP A 18 -5.93 -0.40 -6.03
C ASP A 18 -4.42 -0.57 -5.86
N ALA A 19 -3.97 -1.76 -5.44
CA ALA A 19 -2.55 -2.02 -5.21
C ALA A 19 -1.70 -1.82 -6.48
N ALA A 20 -2.26 -2.07 -7.66
CA ALA A 20 -1.56 -1.88 -8.92
C ALA A 20 -1.36 -0.40 -9.29
N ALA A 21 -2.33 0.46 -8.97
CA ALA A 21 -2.24 1.90 -9.15
C ALA A 21 -1.18 2.50 -8.23
N VAL A 22 -1.13 2.07 -6.96
CA VAL A 22 -0.10 2.47 -5.99
C VAL A 22 1.29 2.10 -6.50
N SER A 23 1.48 0.87 -6.97
CA SER A 23 2.78 0.43 -7.50
C SER A 23 3.23 1.27 -8.70
N ARG A 24 2.32 1.63 -9.61
CA ARG A 24 2.66 2.51 -10.74
C ARG A 24 3.14 3.89 -10.29
N VAL A 25 2.51 4.48 -9.27
CA VAL A 25 2.95 5.77 -8.71
C VAL A 25 4.32 5.62 -8.04
N VAL A 26 4.52 4.59 -7.23
CA VAL A 26 5.82 4.31 -6.60
C VAL A 26 6.89 4.13 -7.67
N ALA A 27 6.64 3.29 -8.69
CA ALA A 27 7.57 3.05 -9.79
C ALA A 27 7.95 4.35 -10.51
N ALA A 28 6.96 5.16 -10.90
CA ALA A 28 7.21 6.43 -11.59
C ALA A 28 8.00 7.43 -10.73
N SER A 29 7.90 7.35 -9.40
CA SER A 29 8.62 8.21 -8.47
C SER A 29 10.06 7.80 -8.22
N LEU A 30 10.48 6.57 -8.57
CA LEU A 30 11.81 6.06 -8.15
C LEU A 30 12.97 6.82 -8.81
N ASP A 31 12.77 7.32 -10.03
CA ASP A 31 13.77 8.09 -10.77
C ASP A 31 13.57 9.61 -10.63
N ASP A 32 12.55 10.06 -9.90
CA ASP A 32 12.25 11.47 -9.67
C ASP A 32 12.91 11.96 -8.37
N PRO A 33 13.92 12.85 -8.42
CA PRO A 33 14.62 13.33 -7.24
C PRO A 33 13.77 14.25 -6.35
N SER A 34 12.60 14.71 -6.83
CA SER A 34 11.66 15.48 -6.01
C SER A 34 10.87 14.61 -5.02
N TRP A 35 10.92 13.28 -5.18
CA TRP A 35 10.27 12.32 -4.31
C TRP A 35 11.26 11.68 -3.34
N ASP A 36 10.94 11.75 -2.05
CA ASP A 36 11.65 10.98 -1.03
C ASP A 36 10.89 9.69 -0.65
N ASP A 37 11.47 8.90 0.24
CA ASP A 37 10.85 7.65 0.69
C ASP A 37 9.60 7.87 1.55
N LEU A 38 9.47 9.03 2.21
CA LEU A 38 8.27 9.38 2.97
C LEU A 38 7.12 9.68 2.03
N ASP A 39 7.36 10.35 0.90
CA ASP A 39 6.35 10.59 -0.13
C ASP A 39 5.85 9.26 -0.71
N ARG A 40 6.75 8.32 -1.00
CA ARG A 40 6.38 6.98 -1.47
C ARG A 40 5.57 6.21 -0.43
N ILE A 41 5.96 6.28 0.85
CA ILE A 41 5.19 5.67 1.94
C ILE A 41 3.82 6.31 2.12
N ARG A 42 3.67 7.63 1.89
CA ARG A 42 2.37 8.30 1.95
C ARG A 42 1.39 7.76 0.91
N VAL A 43 1.86 7.41 -0.29
CA VAL A 43 1.00 6.80 -1.33
C VAL A 43 0.57 5.40 -0.91
N VAL A 44 1.47 4.59 -0.34
CA VAL A 44 1.12 3.27 0.21
C VAL A 44 0.12 3.39 1.36
N ARG A 45 0.33 4.36 2.25
CA ARG A 45 -0.59 4.67 3.36
C ARG A 45 -1.97 5.04 2.85
N GLU A 46 -2.07 5.82 1.79
CA GLU A 46 -3.38 6.17 1.21
C GLU A 46 -4.16 4.92 0.79
N PHE A 47 -3.49 3.92 0.22
CA PHE A 47 -4.14 2.64 -0.06
C PHE A 47 -4.62 1.92 1.21
N VAL A 48 -3.81 1.92 2.27
CA VAL A 48 -4.22 1.33 3.56
C VAL A 48 -5.44 2.06 4.12
N ARG A 49 -5.50 3.39 4.03
CA ARG A 49 -6.68 4.17 4.41
C ARG A 49 -7.92 3.79 3.59
N VAL A 50 -7.80 3.70 2.26
CA VAL A 50 -8.90 3.24 1.40
C VAL A 50 -9.40 1.85 1.82
N VAL A 51 -8.49 0.92 2.11
CA VAL A 51 -8.85 -0.42 2.62
C VAL A 51 -9.54 -0.36 3.98
N GLN A 52 -9.17 0.57 4.86
CA GLN A 52 -9.76 0.69 6.20
C GLN A 52 -11.13 1.38 6.17
N ASP A 53 -11.24 2.48 5.43
CA ASP A 53 -12.38 3.40 5.46
C ASP A 53 -13.46 3.05 4.43
N GLU A 54 -13.07 2.54 3.24
CA GLU A 54 -13.99 2.36 2.11
C GLU A 54 -14.35 0.89 1.84
N ALA A 55 -13.51 -0.07 2.24
CA ALA A 55 -13.82 -1.48 2.07
C ALA A 55 -14.88 -1.94 3.09
N GLY A 56 -16.10 -2.19 2.61
CA GLY A 56 -17.25 -2.63 3.40
C GLY A 56 -17.13 -4.08 3.91
N GLY A 57 -16.23 -4.89 3.31
CA GLY A 57 -15.92 -6.22 3.81
C GLY A 57 -14.83 -6.97 3.04
N PRO A 58 -14.67 -8.28 3.35
CA PRO A 58 -13.72 -9.19 2.71
C PRO A 58 -13.68 -9.14 1.18
N ALA A 59 -14.84 -9.07 0.52
CA ALA A 59 -14.94 -9.06 -0.94
C ALA A 59 -14.34 -7.78 -1.55
N ASP A 60 -14.53 -6.63 -0.91
CA ASP A 60 -14.00 -5.36 -1.41
C ASP A 60 -12.48 -5.32 -1.33
N VAL A 61 -11.90 -5.87 -0.25
CA VAL A 61 -10.44 -6.01 -0.13
C VAL A 61 -9.88 -6.97 -1.18
N ALA A 62 -10.59 -8.06 -1.48
CA ALA A 62 -10.19 -8.96 -2.55
C ALA A 62 -10.15 -8.25 -3.91
N VAL A 63 -11.11 -7.37 -4.20
CA VAL A 63 -11.12 -6.54 -5.43
C VAL A 63 -9.93 -5.59 -5.47
N LEU A 64 -9.60 -4.91 -4.37
CA LEU A 64 -8.45 -3.99 -4.29
C LEU A 64 -7.08 -4.69 -4.47
N LEU A 65 -7.05 -6.01 -4.25
CA LEU A 65 -5.87 -6.87 -4.38
C LEU A 65 -5.89 -7.77 -5.62
N GLU A 66 -6.96 -7.74 -6.42
CA GLU A 66 -7.17 -8.68 -7.52
C GLU A 66 -6.06 -8.57 -8.57
N GLN A 67 -5.76 -7.33 -8.98
CA GLN A 67 -4.72 -7.08 -9.96
C GLN A 67 -3.34 -7.13 -9.31
N GLU A 68 -2.49 -8.07 -9.78
CA GLU A 68 -1.08 -8.07 -9.40
C GLU A 68 -0.43 -6.72 -9.74
N PRO A 69 0.20 -6.04 -8.76
CA PRO A 69 0.90 -4.80 -9.02
C PRO A 69 2.08 -5.03 -9.96
N PRO A 70 2.29 -4.20 -11.01
CA PRO A 70 3.48 -4.32 -11.84
C PRO A 70 4.74 -4.15 -10.98
N ALA A 71 5.86 -4.73 -11.43
CA ALA A 71 7.14 -4.54 -10.76
C ALA A 71 7.55 -3.05 -10.84
N THR A 72 8.02 -2.52 -9.72
CA THR A 72 8.57 -1.17 -9.62
C THR A 72 9.99 -1.08 -10.17
N GLY A 73 10.67 -2.22 -10.32
CA GLY A 73 12.10 -2.29 -10.63
C GLY A 73 12.99 -2.23 -9.39
N HIS A 74 12.43 -1.96 -8.21
CA HIS A 74 13.14 -1.96 -6.93
C HIS A 74 12.65 -3.09 -6.03
N ARG A 75 13.51 -4.10 -5.80
CA ARG A 75 13.17 -5.34 -5.07
C ARG A 75 12.56 -5.12 -3.69
N GLY A 76 13.01 -4.12 -2.96
CA GLY A 76 12.44 -3.79 -1.65
C GLY A 76 10.98 -3.31 -1.72
N TRP A 77 10.64 -2.51 -2.73
CA TRP A 77 9.28 -2.01 -2.92
C TRP A 77 8.37 -3.10 -3.46
N ASP A 78 8.87 -3.93 -4.37
CA ASP A 78 8.13 -5.11 -4.87
C ASP A 78 7.80 -6.09 -3.73
N ALA A 79 8.75 -6.31 -2.82
CA ALA A 79 8.53 -7.10 -1.61
C ALA A 79 7.55 -6.46 -0.64
N LEU A 80 7.57 -5.13 -0.51
CA LEU A 80 6.62 -4.39 0.31
C LEU A 80 5.19 -4.64 -0.19
N PHE A 81 4.93 -4.65 -1.50
CA PHE A 81 3.60 -4.94 -2.04
C PHE A 81 3.12 -6.36 -1.71
N GLY A 82 4.00 -7.36 -1.73
CA GLY A 82 3.64 -8.70 -1.28
C GLY A 82 3.29 -8.77 0.21
N GLY A 83 4.05 -8.05 1.04
CA GLY A 83 3.78 -7.95 2.47
C GLY A 83 2.49 -7.20 2.76
N LEU A 84 2.23 -6.13 2.02
CA LEU A 84 1.03 -5.31 2.13
C LEU A 84 -0.22 -6.11 1.81
N ALA A 85 -0.23 -6.81 0.67
CA ALA A 85 -1.36 -7.64 0.25
C ALA A 85 -1.73 -8.68 1.29
N GLU A 86 -0.73 -9.36 1.84
CA GLU A 86 -0.96 -10.31 2.91
C GLU A 86 -1.45 -9.68 4.20
N TRP A 87 -0.83 -8.56 4.61
CA TRP A 87 -1.16 -7.91 5.86
C TRP A 87 -2.61 -7.42 5.86
N VAL A 88 -3.06 -6.81 4.76
CA VAL A 88 -4.45 -6.33 4.63
C VAL A 88 -5.46 -7.46 4.39
N ALA A 89 -5.09 -8.51 3.66
CA ALA A 89 -5.94 -9.69 3.51
C ALA A 89 -6.16 -10.39 4.86
N SER A 90 -5.09 -10.60 5.61
CA SER A 90 -5.13 -11.26 6.91
C SER A 90 -5.92 -10.46 7.93
N SER A 91 -5.84 -9.12 7.92
CA SER A 91 -6.62 -8.27 8.83
C SER A 91 -8.13 -8.32 8.58
N ARG A 92 -8.56 -8.76 7.39
CA ARG A 92 -9.96 -9.00 7.04
C ARG A 92 -10.36 -10.48 7.02
N GLY A 93 -9.47 -11.38 7.43
CA GLY A 93 -9.74 -12.82 7.52
C GLY A 93 -9.90 -13.51 6.15
N ILE A 94 -9.26 -12.99 5.10
CA ILE A 94 -9.22 -13.63 3.79
C ILE A 94 -7.81 -14.11 3.45
N ASP A 95 -7.75 -15.09 2.54
CA ASP A 95 -6.47 -15.56 2.02
C ASP A 95 -5.81 -14.49 1.14
N PRO A 96 -4.50 -14.23 1.31
CA PRO A 96 -3.76 -13.34 0.42
C PRO A 96 -3.74 -13.88 -1.01
N PRO A 97 -3.74 -13.00 -2.02
CA PRO A 97 -3.70 -13.44 -3.41
C PRO A 97 -2.37 -14.15 -3.71
N GLY A 98 -2.41 -15.15 -4.61
CA GLY A 98 -1.24 -15.98 -4.92
C GLY A 98 0.00 -15.20 -5.37
N TRP A 99 -0.20 -14.06 -6.05
CA TRP A 99 0.91 -13.19 -6.48
C TRP A 99 1.70 -12.60 -5.31
N ALA A 100 1.11 -12.48 -4.11
CA ALA A 100 1.80 -11.98 -2.91
C ALA A 100 2.96 -12.89 -2.47
N TYR A 101 3.00 -14.12 -2.98
CA TYR A 101 4.02 -15.14 -2.73
C TYR A 101 4.94 -15.41 -3.91
N ALA A 102 4.80 -14.66 -5.02
CA ALA A 102 5.71 -14.79 -6.15
C ALA A 102 7.15 -14.43 -5.73
N GLU A 103 8.15 -15.02 -6.39
CA GLU A 103 9.57 -14.82 -6.07
C GLU A 103 9.96 -13.32 -6.02
N GLY A 104 9.38 -12.51 -6.90
CA GLY A 104 9.59 -11.06 -6.94
C GLY A 104 9.05 -10.29 -5.73
N ARG A 105 8.32 -10.94 -4.82
CA ARG A 105 7.75 -10.35 -3.60
C ARG A 105 8.57 -10.59 -2.35
N PHE A 106 9.83 -10.99 -2.50
CA PHE A 106 10.78 -11.14 -1.42
C PHE A 106 12.01 -10.28 -1.72
N ALA A 107 12.44 -9.48 -0.74
CA ALA A 107 13.61 -8.64 -0.91
C ALA A 107 14.89 -9.50 -0.88
N ASP A 108 15.87 -9.14 -1.70
CA ASP A 108 17.21 -9.75 -1.70
C ASP A 108 18.05 -9.31 -0.49
N ARG A 109 17.72 -8.16 0.09
CA ARG A 109 18.34 -7.57 1.29
C ARG A 109 17.28 -6.94 2.16
N PHE A 110 17.59 -6.77 3.45
CA PHE A 110 16.68 -6.07 4.35
C PHE A 110 16.37 -4.66 3.85
N PHE A 111 15.08 -4.40 3.68
CA PHE A 111 14.57 -3.17 3.12
C PHE A 111 13.85 -2.37 4.20
N PHE A 112 14.24 -1.11 4.32
CA PHE A 112 13.67 -0.13 5.23
C PHE A 112 13.21 1.06 4.38
N PRO A 113 11.91 1.21 4.10
CA PRO A 113 11.41 2.38 3.39
C PRO A 113 11.73 3.66 4.14
N GLN A 114 11.52 3.68 5.47
CA GLN A 114 11.94 4.80 6.29
C GLN A 114 13.43 4.67 6.67
N ARG A 115 14.25 5.60 6.20
CA ARG A 115 15.71 5.54 6.36
C ARG A 115 16.25 6.22 7.62
N THR A 116 15.42 6.95 8.36
CA THR A 116 15.83 7.64 9.60
C THR A 116 16.25 6.63 10.67
N GLY A 117 17.17 7.04 11.56
CA GLY A 117 17.66 6.15 12.63
C GLY A 117 16.54 5.64 13.53
N PHE A 118 15.65 6.54 13.96
CA PHE A 118 14.45 6.19 14.74
C PHE A 118 13.50 5.30 13.94
N GLY A 119 13.22 5.64 12.66
CA GLY A 119 12.33 4.85 11.80
C GLY A 119 12.79 3.41 11.64
N LYS A 120 14.10 3.18 11.44
CA LYS A 120 14.68 1.84 11.37
C LYS A 120 14.55 1.07 12.68
N ALA A 121 14.83 1.72 13.81
CA ALA A 121 14.72 1.08 15.13
C ALA A 121 13.26 0.67 15.43
N SER A 122 12.31 1.56 15.15
CA SER A 122 10.88 1.29 15.31
C SER A 122 10.42 0.14 14.41
N ALA A 123 10.80 0.17 13.13
CA ALA A 123 10.47 -0.88 12.17
C ALA A 123 11.06 -2.25 12.54
N LEU A 124 12.27 -2.31 13.09
CA LEU A 124 12.86 -3.57 13.59
C LEU A 124 12.03 -4.17 14.73
N ALA A 125 11.53 -3.33 15.64
CA ALA A 125 10.75 -3.77 16.79
C ALA A 125 9.32 -4.18 16.40
N ASN A 126 8.69 -3.43 15.49
CA ASN A 126 7.24 -3.45 15.30
C ASN A 126 6.77 -4.06 13.96
N ALA A 127 7.66 -4.36 13.01
CA ALA A 127 7.23 -4.80 11.68
C ALA A 127 6.35 -6.07 11.75
N PRO A 128 5.15 -6.07 11.11
CA PRO A 128 4.28 -7.24 11.06
C PRO A 128 4.98 -8.44 10.42
N ALA A 129 4.55 -9.64 10.81
CA ALA A 129 5.12 -10.89 10.28
C ALA A 129 5.07 -10.97 8.74
N ALA A 130 3.98 -10.46 8.14
CA ALA A 130 3.78 -10.39 6.69
C ALA A 130 4.90 -9.62 5.95
N PHE A 131 5.39 -8.53 6.54
CA PHE A 131 6.51 -7.76 5.98
C PHE A 131 7.85 -8.41 6.34
N ARG A 132 8.06 -8.81 7.61
CA ARG A 132 9.33 -9.39 8.07
C ARG A 132 9.74 -10.63 7.29
N ARG A 133 8.80 -11.53 6.97
CA ARG A 133 9.08 -12.74 6.18
C ARG A 133 9.51 -12.47 4.74
N ARG A 134 9.36 -11.23 4.26
CA ARG A 134 9.80 -10.74 2.95
C ARG A 134 11.04 -9.85 3.01
N GLY A 135 11.67 -9.75 4.18
CA GLY A 135 12.83 -8.88 4.39
C GLY A 135 12.46 -7.39 4.45
N VAL A 136 11.18 -7.05 4.60
CA VAL A 136 10.71 -5.66 4.68
C VAL A 136 10.46 -5.29 6.14
N PHE A 137 11.02 -4.16 6.56
CA PHE A 137 10.85 -3.61 7.89
C PHE A 137 10.21 -2.23 7.77
N VAL A 138 8.91 -2.20 8.07
CA VAL A 138 8.09 -0.99 8.13
C VAL A 138 7.28 -1.03 9.42
N ASP A 139 7.23 0.08 10.13
CA ASP A 139 6.37 0.22 11.29
C ASP A 139 4.91 0.39 10.83
N PRO A 140 3.94 -0.37 11.36
CA PRO A 140 2.53 -0.18 11.03
C PRO A 140 2.05 1.27 11.20
N LEU A 141 2.57 1.99 12.20
CA LEU A 141 2.23 3.40 12.41
C LEU A 141 2.56 4.27 11.20
N ALA A 142 3.60 3.93 10.43
CA ALA A 142 3.93 4.65 9.20
C ALA A 142 2.90 4.42 8.07
N LEU A 143 2.15 3.32 8.13
CA LEU A 143 1.12 2.93 7.17
C LEU A 143 -0.30 3.25 7.62
N GLU A 144 -0.52 3.47 8.91
CA GLU A 144 -1.85 3.70 9.49
C GLU A 144 -2.06 5.15 9.94
N SER A 145 -1.00 5.81 10.43
CA SER A 145 -1.12 7.15 11.02
C SER A 145 -0.67 8.24 10.06
N ASP A 146 -1.27 9.42 10.13
CA ASP A 146 -0.90 10.59 9.30
C ASP A 146 0.48 11.18 9.60
N GLY A 147 1.22 10.60 10.54
CA GLY A 147 2.55 11.08 10.94
C GLY A 147 2.50 12.27 11.90
N VAL A 148 1.31 12.63 12.41
CA VAL A 148 1.14 13.61 13.50
C VAL A 148 0.77 12.85 14.77
N SER A 149 1.74 12.15 15.34
CA SER A 149 1.68 11.64 16.72
C SER A 149 3.09 11.35 17.19
N LEU A 150 3.90 12.38 17.35
CA LEU A 150 4.95 12.55 18.37
C LEU A 150 5.18 14.05 18.57
#